data_AF-A0A5B9FPY9-F1
#
_entry.id   AF-A0A5B9FPY9-F1
#
_cell.length_a   1.000
_cell.length_b   1.000
_cell.length_c   1.000
_cell.angle_alpha   90.00
_cell.angle_beta   90.00
_cell.angle_gamma   90.00
#
_symmetry.space_group_name_H-M   'P 1'
#
loop_
_entity.id
_entity.type
_entity.pdbx_description
1 polymer ?
#
loop_
_entity_poly.entity_id
_entity_poly.type
_entity_poly.pdbx_seq_one_letter_code
_entity_poly.pdbx_strand_id
1 'polypeptide(L)'
;MPIEASHFRRQVPIGPYFADFACYQIGLIIELDGSQHAADGGLVRDAARTAYLEGQGYKVIRFWNTEVLTELEAVLDAIYAAAREREIFLELHPESGPIRSAQWQAPALVDVKNSQPMPDHPTAELRSDPPPQGEGG
;
A
#
# COMPACT_ATOMS: atom_id res chain seq x y z
N MET A 1 -4.59 -19.98 15.79
CA MET A 1 -3.54 -20.95 15.43
C MET A 1 -2.52 -20.24 14.54
N PRO A 2 -1.21 -20.39 14.74
CA PRO A 2 -0.26 -19.84 13.77
C PRO A 2 -0.36 -20.67 12.49
N ILE A 3 -0.60 -20.00 11.35
CA ILE A 3 -0.46 -20.63 10.04
C ILE A 3 1.03 -20.88 9.89
N GLU A 4 1.44 -22.15 9.94
CA GLU A 4 2.83 -22.53 9.76
C GLU A 4 3.36 -21.93 8.46
N ALA A 5 4.51 -21.26 8.53
CA ALA A 5 5.18 -20.58 7.42
C ALA A 5 4.62 -19.21 6.95
N SER A 6 3.68 -18.62 7.68
CA SER A 6 3.24 -17.22 7.46
C SER A 6 4.07 -16.19 8.24
N HIS A 7 5.37 -16.07 7.96
CA HIS A 7 6.20 -15.06 8.65
C HIS A 7 5.89 -13.65 8.10
N PHE A 8 4.96 -12.94 8.74
CA PHE A 8 4.68 -11.53 8.45
C PHE A 8 5.80 -10.64 8.97
N ARG A 9 6.26 -9.74 8.12
CA ARG A 9 7.18 -8.65 8.46
C ARG A 9 6.39 -7.35 8.49
N ARG A 10 6.79 -6.43 9.37
CA ARG A 10 6.19 -5.09 9.50
C ARG A 10 6.93 -4.06 8.65
N GLN A 11 6.20 -3.06 8.16
CA GLN A 11 6.74 -1.90 7.42
C GLN A 11 7.73 -2.29 6.34
N VAL A 12 7.25 -3.12 5.40
CA VAL A 12 8.08 -3.77 4.40
C VAL A 12 8.20 -2.89 3.16
N PRO A 13 9.41 -2.53 2.72
CA PRO A 13 9.59 -1.84 1.44
C PRO A 13 9.35 -2.81 0.27
N ILE A 14 8.46 -2.43 -0.63
CA ILE A 14 8.14 -3.15 -1.87
C ILE A 14 8.10 -2.10 -2.99
N GLY A 15 9.20 -2.01 -3.73
CA GLY A 15 9.38 -0.97 -4.74
C GLY A 15 9.29 0.44 -4.12
N PRO A 16 8.46 1.35 -4.68
CA PRO A 16 8.32 2.71 -4.17
C PRO A 16 7.38 2.81 -2.94
N TYR A 17 6.79 1.69 -2.48
CA TYR A 17 5.80 1.69 -1.42
C TYR A 17 6.28 0.95 -0.17
N PHE A 18 5.68 1.29 0.97
CA PHE A 18 5.80 0.56 2.23
C PHE A 18 4.47 -0.12 2.53
N ALA A 19 4.51 -1.43 2.78
CA ALA A 19 3.37 -2.22 3.24
C ALA A 19 3.41 -2.34 4.78
N ASP A 20 2.28 -2.20 5.46
CA ASP A 20 2.24 -2.29 6.93
C ASP A 20 2.66 -3.67 7.41
N PHE A 21 2.13 -4.71 6.76
CA PHE A 21 2.55 -6.09 6.96
C PHE A 21 2.66 -6.82 5.63
N ALA A 22 3.68 -7.65 5.46
CA ALA A 22 3.79 -8.52 4.29
C ALA A 22 4.38 -9.88 4.65
N CYS A 23 3.83 -10.93 4.04
CA CYS A 23 4.42 -12.26 4.03
C CYS A 23 4.93 -12.57 2.62
N TYR A 24 6.26 -12.67 2.48
CA TYR A 24 6.90 -12.99 1.20
C TYR A 24 6.65 -14.41 0.73
N GLN A 25 6.43 -15.34 1.64
CA GLN A 25 6.28 -16.76 1.30
C GLN A 25 4.98 -17.01 0.56
N ILE A 26 3.89 -16.44 1.07
CA ILE A 26 2.57 -16.55 0.44
C ILE A 26 2.25 -15.34 -0.43
N GLY A 27 3.04 -14.28 -0.45
CA GLY A 27 2.71 -13.09 -1.24
C GLY A 27 1.38 -12.48 -0.82
N LEU A 28 1.24 -12.18 0.47
CA LEU A 28 0.09 -11.51 1.06
C LEU A 28 0.55 -10.24 1.77
N ILE A 29 -0.12 -9.13 1.50
CA ILE A 29 0.05 -7.82 2.14
C ILE A 29 -1.22 -7.51 2.93
N ILE A 30 -1.03 -7.03 4.17
CA ILE A 30 -2.11 -6.53 5.02
C ILE A 30 -1.84 -5.06 5.30
N GLU A 31 -2.85 -4.23 5.08
CA GLU A 31 -2.77 -2.78 5.26
C GLU A 31 -3.80 -2.29 6.26
N LEU A 32 -3.41 -1.30 7.04
CA LEU A 32 -4.26 -0.69 8.05
C LEU A 32 -4.56 0.76 7.65
N ASP A 33 -5.82 1.03 7.33
CA ASP A 33 -6.25 2.38 6.93
C ASP A 33 -6.75 3.18 8.14
N GLY A 34 -6.18 4.36 8.32
CA GLY A 34 -6.59 5.33 9.33
C GLY A 34 -7.39 6.50 8.79
N SER A 35 -7.55 6.62 7.47
CA SER A 35 -8.13 7.80 6.83
C SER A 35 -9.61 7.61 6.53
N GLN A 36 -10.49 8.00 7.46
CA GLN A 36 -11.94 8.10 7.22
C GLN A 36 -12.33 9.13 6.12
N HIS A 37 -11.35 9.74 5.47
CA HIS A 37 -11.52 10.77 4.46
C HIS A 37 -10.79 10.37 3.17
N ALA A 38 -11.33 9.35 2.50
CA ALA A 38 -11.08 9.14 1.08
C ALA A 38 -11.74 10.29 0.30
N ALA A 39 -11.09 11.46 0.25
CA ALA A 39 -11.37 12.42 -0.80
C ALA A 39 -10.94 11.81 -2.14
N ASP A 40 -11.63 12.13 -3.23
CA ASP A 40 -11.52 11.47 -4.55
C ASP A 40 -10.08 11.35 -5.12
N GLY A 41 -9.14 12.18 -4.66
CA GLY A 41 -7.71 12.09 -5.00
C GLY A 41 -6.95 10.94 -4.31
N GLY A 42 -7.46 10.39 -3.21
CA GLY A 42 -6.92 9.23 -2.51
C GLY A 42 -7.16 7.92 -3.25
N LEU A 43 -8.33 7.76 -3.89
CA LEU A 43 -8.73 6.53 -4.59
C LEU A 43 -7.85 6.22 -5.82
N VAL A 44 -7.44 7.24 -6.59
CA VAL A 44 -6.59 7.04 -7.77
C VAL A 44 -5.16 6.69 -7.36
N ARG A 45 -4.63 7.32 -6.31
CA ARG A 45 -3.31 7.01 -5.75
C ARG A 45 -3.30 5.60 -5.14
N ASP A 46 -4.44 5.17 -4.62
CA ASP A 46 -4.63 3.82 -4.08
C ASP A 46 -4.64 2.75 -5.17
N ALA A 47 -5.37 2.96 -6.27
CA ALA A 47 -5.45 2.00 -7.37
C ALA A 47 -4.08 1.74 -8.03
N ALA A 48 -3.28 2.78 -8.27
CA ALA A 48 -1.95 2.63 -8.85
C ALA A 48 -1.00 1.85 -7.91
N ARG A 49 -1.13 2.09 -6.60
CA ARG A 49 -0.36 1.39 -5.58
C ARG A 49 -0.74 -0.08 -5.49
N THR A 50 -2.03 -0.38 -5.42
CA THR A 50 -2.54 -1.76 -5.40
C THR A 50 -2.10 -2.51 -6.66
N ALA A 51 -2.30 -1.91 -7.84
CA ALA A 51 -1.89 -2.52 -9.11
C ALA A 51 -0.37 -2.79 -9.16
N TYR A 52 0.47 -1.89 -8.63
CA TYR A 52 1.91 -2.13 -8.54
C TYR A 52 2.23 -3.33 -7.65
N LEU A 53 1.67 -3.36 -6.42
CA LEU A 53 1.92 -4.43 -5.46
C LEU A 53 1.42 -5.78 -5.98
N GLU A 54 0.25 -5.81 -6.61
CA GLU A 54 -0.28 -6.99 -7.27
C GLU A 54 0.60 -7.45 -8.43
N GLY A 55 1.11 -6.50 -9.24
CA GLY A 55 2.10 -6.77 -10.28
C GLY A 55 3.43 -7.32 -9.75
N GLN A 56 3.74 -7.12 -8.46
CA GLN A 56 4.89 -7.76 -7.80
C GLN A 56 4.58 -9.17 -7.27
N GLY A 57 3.38 -9.72 -7.52
CA GLY A 57 2.97 -11.06 -7.06
C GLY A 57 2.37 -11.08 -5.66
N TYR A 58 1.79 -9.98 -5.20
CA TYR A 58 1.12 -9.92 -3.89
C TYR A 58 -0.40 -9.84 -4.03
N LYS A 59 -1.13 -10.48 -3.11
CA LYS A 59 -2.53 -10.14 -2.80
C LYS A 59 -2.52 -9.05 -1.73
N VAL A 60 -3.29 -7.99 -1.90
CA VAL A 60 -3.44 -6.90 -0.92
C VAL A 60 -4.80 -7.02 -0.25
N ILE A 61 -4.84 -7.06 1.08
CA ILE A 61 -6.06 -6.93 1.88
C ILE A 61 -5.92 -5.76 2.85
N ARG A 62 -7.01 -5.02 3.05
CA ARG A 62 -7.02 -3.80 3.86
C ARG A 62 -8.12 -3.87 4.91
N PHE A 63 -7.80 -3.38 6.10
CA PHE A 63 -8.73 -3.25 7.21
C PHE A 63 -8.74 -1.81 7.71
N TRP A 64 -9.90 -1.33 8.13
CA TRP A 64 -9.99 -0.07 8.86
C TRP A 64 -9.40 -0.24 10.25
N ASN A 65 -8.69 0.77 10.75
CA ASN A 65 -8.18 0.77 12.12
C ASN A 65 -9.30 0.50 13.14
N THR A 66 -10.51 0.99 12.89
CA THR A 66 -11.67 0.73 13.75
C THR A 66 -12.06 -0.74 13.74
N GLU A 67 -12.07 -1.42 12.59
CA GLU A 67 -12.39 -2.85 12.51
C GLU A 67 -11.39 -3.70 13.29
N VAL A 68 -10.09 -3.37 13.20
CA VAL A 68 -9.06 -4.06 13.98
C VAL A 68 -9.28 -3.90 15.49
N LEU A 69 -9.78 -2.73 15.91
CA LEU A 69 -10.02 -2.42 17.32
C LEU A 69 -11.33 -3.01 17.86
N THR A 70 -12.37 -3.12 17.03
CA THR A 70 -13.72 -3.54 17.47
C THR A 70 -14.10 -4.96 17.07
N GLU A 71 -13.57 -5.47 15.96
CA GLU A 71 -13.98 -6.72 15.32
C GLU A 71 -12.75 -7.63 15.04
N LEU A 72 -11.82 -7.71 16.00
CA LEU A 72 -10.54 -8.40 15.82
C LEU A 72 -10.69 -9.87 15.37
N GLU A 73 -11.69 -10.59 15.88
CA GLU A 73 -11.94 -11.98 15.48
C GLU A 73 -12.27 -12.09 13.98
N ALA A 74 -13.17 -11.24 13.48
CA ALA A 74 -13.53 -11.21 12.06
C ALA A 74 -12.32 -10.82 11.18
N VAL A 75 -11.48 -9.89 11.64
CA VAL A 75 -10.24 -9.52 10.94
C VAL A 75 -9.28 -10.71 10.86
N LEU A 76 -9.09 -11.45 11.95
CA LEU A 76 -8.22 -12.62 11.98
C LEU A 76 -8.74 -13.74 11.07
N ASP A 77 -10.05 -13.98 11.05
CA ASP A 77 -10.67 -14.96 10.16
C ASP A 77 -10.49 -14.58 8.68
N ALA A 78 -10.65 -13.30 8.34
CA ALA A 78 -10.41 -12.80 6.99
C ALA A 78 -8.94 -12.96 6.58
N ILE A 79 -7.99 -12.65 7.46
CA ILE A 79 -6.56 -12.86 7.22
C ILE A 79 -6.26 -14.35 7.01
N TYR A 80 -6.85 -15.23 7.84
CA TYR A 80 -6.66 -16.67 7.74
C TYR A 80 -7.19 -17.22 6.40
N ALA A 81 -8.40 -16.83 6.02
CA ALA A 81 -9.01 -17.22 4.75
C ALA A 81 -8.16 -16.76 3.56
N ALA A 82 -7.72 -15.49 3.56
CA ALA A 82 -6.88 -14.93 2.51
C ALA A 82 -5.52 -15.63 2.41
N ALA A 83 -4.89 -15.94 3.55
CA ALA A 83 -3.63 -16.67 3.58
C ALA A 83 -3.79 -18.08 2.99
N ARG A 84 -4.85 -18.80 3.38
CA ARG A 84 -5.09 -20.16 2.89
C ARG A 84 -5.38 -20.20 1.39
N GLU A 85 -6.22 -19.29 0.90
CA GLU A 85 -6.49 -19.15 -0.53
C GLU A 85 -5.20 -18.89 -1.32
N ARG A 86 -4.34 -18.04 -0.77
CA ARG A 86 -3.10 -17.65 -1.42
C ARG A 86 -2.06 -18.78 -1.44
N GLU A 87 -1.95 -19.58 -0.36
CA GLU A 87 -1.15 -20.81 -0.35
C GLU A 87 -1.56 -21.75 -1.48
N ILE A 88 -2.86 -22.08 -1.57
CA ILE A 88 -3.41 -22.97 -2.60
C ILE A 88 -3.14 -22.40 -3.99
N PHE A 89 -3.34 -21.09 -4.17
CA PHE A 89 -3.07 -20.46 -5.46
C PHE A 89 -1.60 -20.61 -5.87
N LEU A 90 -0.64 -20.41 -4.95
CA LEU A 90 0.79 -20.51 -5.26
C LEU A 90 1.28 -21.94 -5.42
N GLU A 91 0.65 -22.90 -4.76
CA GLU A 91 0.87 -24.32 -5.04
C GLU A 91 0.49 -24.65 -6.50
N LEU A 92 -0.56 -24.02 -7.02
CA LEU A 92 -1.03 -24.21 -8.41
C LEU A 92 -0.30 -23.34 -9.44
N HIS A 93 0.19 -22.16 -9.04
CA HIS A 93 0.81 -21.15 -9.92
C HIS A 93 2.10 -20.60 -9.29
N PRO A 94 3.17 -21.41 -9.19
CA PRO A 94 4.39 -21.05 -8.46
C PRO A 94 5.13 -19.84 -9.03
N GLU A 95 4.99 -19.56 -10.32
CA GLU A 95 5.55 -18.39 -11.01
C GLU A 95 4.87 -17.06 -10.63
N SER A 96 3.66 -17.14 -10.06
CA SER A 96 2.86 -15.99 -9.66
C SER A 96 3.16 -15.52 -8.22
N GLY A 97 4.25 -16.01 -7.61
CA GLY A 97 4.72 -15.59 -6.31
C GLY A 97 5.44 -14.24 -6.31
N PRO A 98 5.78 -13.70 -5.12
CA PRO A 98 6.47 -12.43 -5.03
C PRO A 98 7.78 -12.36 -5.81
N ILE A 99 7.93 -11.30 -6.61
CA ILE A 99 9.18 -11.00 -7.30
C ILE A 99 10.22 -10.60 -6.24
N ARG A 100 11.32 -11.36 -6.16
CA ARG A 100 12.39 -11.04 -5.20
C ARG A 100 13.06 -9.74 -5.63
N SER A 101 13.17 -8.78 -4.71
CA SER A 101 13.67 -7.41 -4.95
C SER A 101 15.04 -7.32 -5.63
N ALA A 102 15.87 -8.37 -5.58
CA ALA A 102 17.14 -8.43 -6.31
C ALA A 102 17.01 -8.62 -7.84
N GLN A 103 15.82 -8.92 -8.35
CA GLN A 103 15.57 -9.23 -9.78
C GLN A 103 14.67 -8.21 -10.50
N TRP A 104 14.17 -7.18 -9.82
CA TRP A 104 13.45 -6.10 -10.49
C TRP A 104 14.43 -5.26 -11.33
N GLN A 105 14.53 -5.60 -12.61
CA GLN A 105 14.97 -4.67 -13.64
C GLN A 105 13.75 -3.80 -13.96
N ALA A 106 13.83 -2.51 -13.67
CA ALA A 106 12.79 -1.57 -14.10
C ALA A 106 12.51 -1.78 -15.60
N PRO A 107 11.24 -1.78 -16.05
CA PRO A 107 10.96 -1.78 -17.48
C PRO A 107 11.69 -0.58 -18.09
N ALA A 108 12.48 -0.84 -19.14
CA ALA A 108 13.09 0.22 -19.92
C ALA A 108 11.98 1.21 -20.29
N LEU A 109 12.15 2.48 -19.90
CA LEU A 109 11.26 3.56 -20.27
C LEU A 109 10.98 3.45 -21.76
N VAL A 110 9.75 3.07 -22.12
CA VAL A 110 9.23 3.36 -23.46
C VAL A 110 9.39 4.87 -23.64
N ASP A 111 10.00 5.28 -24.75
CA ASP A 111 10.28 6.67 -25.11
C ASP A 111 8.98 7.51 -25.05
N VAL A 112 8.65 8.08 -23.88
CA VAL A 112 7.64 9.13 -23.72
C VAL A 112 8.30 10.45 -24.13
N LYS A 113 8.62 10.57 -25.42
CA LYS A 113 9.07 11.86 -25.99
C LYS A 113 7.91 12.84 -26.25
N ASN A 114 6.71 12.61 -25.71
CA ASN A 114 5.58 13.50 -25.97
C ASN A 114 4.55 13.62 -24.84
N SER A 115 4.99 13.72 -23.58
CA SER A 115 4.12 14.17 -22.49
C SER A 115 4.81 15.25 -21.68
N GLN A 116 4.16 16.41 -21.61
CA GLN A 116 4.61 17.61 -20.89
C GLN A 116 4.93 17.29 -19.41
N PRO A 117 5.90 17.99 -18.79
CA PRO A 117 6.19 17.78 -17.37
C PRO A 117 5.02 18.27 -16.51
N MET A 118 4.64 17.45 -15.53
CA MET A 118 3.78 17.85 -14.41
C MET A 118 4.46 19.00 -13.63
N PRO A 119 3.73 20.04 -13.18
CA PRO A 119 4.33 21.12 -12.42
C PRO A 119 4.74 20.65 -11.02
N ASP A 120 5.88 21.17 -10.56
CA ASP A 120 6.44 20.95 -9.22
C ASP A 120 5.41 21.25 -8.12
N HIS A 121 5.18 20.28 -7.23
CA HIS A 121 4.46 20.54 -5.99
C HIS A 121 5.40 21.25 -4.99
N PRO A 122 4.94 22.31 -4.32
CA PRO A 122 5.80 23.17 -3.52
C PRO A 122 6.20 22.54 -2.18
N THR A 123 7.47 22.71 -1.85
CA THR A 123 8.06 22.55 -0.52
C THR A 123 7.31 23.40 0.51
N ALA A 124 6.98 22.81 1.64
CA ALA A 124 6.45 23.52 2.81
C ALA A 124 7.54 24.43 3.40
N GLU A 125 7.38 25.75 3.32
CA GLU A 125 8.03 26.71 4.20
C GLU A 125 7.06 27.83 4.65
N LEU A 126 6.84 27.84 5.96
CA LEU A 126 6.50 28.93 6.88
C LEU A 126 6.32 30.34 6.27
N ARG A 127 5.13 30.96 6.43
CA ARG A 127 5.00 32.39 6.76
C ARG A 127 3.82 32.65 7.69
N SER A 128 4.16 33.33 8.77
CA SER A 128 3.34 33.83 9.86
C SER A 128 2.49 35.02 9.38
N ASP A 129 1.19 35.00 9.61
CA ASP A 129 0.38 36.21 9.45
C ASP A 129 0.62 37.15 10.66
N PRO A 130 0.93 38.44 10.44
CA PRO A 130 0.90 39.43 11.49
C PRO A 130 -0.55 39.82 11.84
N PRO A 131 -0.83 40.27 13.08
CA PRO A 131 -2.17 40.66 13.48
C PRO A 131 -2.63 41.95 12.78
N PRO A 132 -3.94 42.13 12.50
CA PRO A 132 -4.44 43.33 11.84
C PRO A 132 -4.38 44.55 12.77
N GLN A 133 -3.79 45.64 12.26
CA GLN A 133 -3.90 46.98 12.84
C GLN A 133 -5.20 47.62 12.38
N GLY A 134 -6.11 47.90 13.31
CA GLY A 134 -7.27 48.77 13.08
C GLY A 134 -6.93 50.18 13.56
N GLU A 135 -6.83 51.13 12.64
CA GLU A 135 -6.92 52.56 12.93
C GLU A 135 -8.36 53.04 12.79
N GLY A 136 -8.69 54.06 13.58
CA GLY A 136 -10.05 54.46 13.91
C GLY A 136 -10.80 55.28 12.86
N GLY A 137 -12.09 55.38 13.13
CA GLY A 137 -13.07 56.33 12.60
C GLY A 137 -14.22 56.42 13.59
#